data_AF-A0A2V5I4N9-F1
#
_entry.id   AF-A0A2V5I4N9-F1
#
_cell.length_a   1.000
_cell.length_b   1.000
_cell.length_c   1.000
_cell.angle_alpha   90.00
_cell.angle_beta   90.00
_cell.angle_gamma   90.00
#
_symmetry.space_group_name_H-M   'P 1'
#
loop_
_entity.id
_entity.type
_entity.pdbx_description
1 polymer ?
#
loop_
_entity_poly.entity_id
_entity_poly.type
_entity_poly.pdbx_seq_one_letter_code
_entity_poly.pdbx_strand_id
1 'polypeptide(L)'
;MEFPLISLRDFESDFPNLAKQTLKASQEMYEMRTLSDSCVLFCFSWHMGLPKDFFTSSHQDSLPGNTLKFIKYPKLAIKPDDAVPCLTKHTDWGSITLLFTDSPGLELPGGIVINIGDALSLWTGQQLKSTMHCISWEKVLVDQDRYSMPCFVHPNFTTNLRSLRAPESMEAKEITYKKYYNFRMKLTWGSLQGDDGAGALEDVEKELLSYINSLGVTRTLESHALTRTEEVQ
;
A
#
# COMPACT_ATOMS: atom_id res chain seq x y z
N MET A 1 -0.96 4.00 34.04
CA MET A 1 -2.22 3.55 33.43
C MET A 1 -1.96 2.17 32.87
N GLU A 2 -2.38 1.13 33.58
CA GLU A 2 -2.39 -0.23 33.04
C GLU A 2 -3.61 -0.34 32.12
N PHE A 3 -3.39 -0.60 30.84
CA PHE A 3 -4.47 -1.00 29.95
C PHE A 3 -4.82 -2.45 30.30
N PRO A 4 -6.10 -2.79 30.53
CA PRO A 4 -6.47 -4.18 30.76
C PRO A 4 -6.14 -4.98 29.49
N LEU A 5 -5.31 -6.02 29.66
CA LEU A 5 -5.12 -7.06 28.66
C LEU A 5 -6.46 -7.78 28.50
N ILE A 6 -7.23 -7.42 27.47
CA ILE A 6 -8.42 -8.18 27.08
C ILE A 6 -7.90 -9.52 26.55
N SER A 7 -8.16 -10.61 27.27
CA SER A 7 -7.79 -11.93 26.79
C SER A 7 -8.76 -12.36 25.68
N LEU A 8 -8.27 -13.12 24.69
CA LEU A 8 -9.11 -13.66 23.60
C LEU A 8 -10.31 -14.47 24.13
N ARG A 9 -10.23 -15.03 25.34
CA ARG A 9 -11.32 -15.78 25.98
C ARG A 9 -12.46 -14.88 26.44
N ASP A 10 -12.16 -13.66 26.89
CA ASP A 10 -13.17 -12.68 27.32
C ASP A 10 -13.88 -12.06 26.11
N PHE A 11 -13.20 -12.02 24.96
CA PHE A 11 -13.77 -11.53 23.70
C PHE A 11 -14.71 -12.56 23.02
N GLU A 12 -14.47 -13.86 23.23
CA GLU A 12 -15.31 -14.96 22.72
C GLU A 12 -16.69 -15.03 23.35
N SER A 13 -16.86 -14.64 24.62
CA SER A 13 -18.18 -14.63 25.28
C SER A 13 -19.08 -13.55 24.71
N ASP A 14 -18.51 -12.38 24.42
CA ASP A 14 -19.26 -11.19 24.04
C ASP A 14 -19.52 -11.15 22.53
N PHE A 15 -18.63 -11.76 21.73
CA PHE A 15 -18.74 -11.79 20.26
C PHE A 15 -18.32 -13.17 19.69
N PRO A 16 -19.13 -14.23 19.89
CA PRO A 16 -18.74 -15.62 19.59
C PRO A 16 -18.44 -15.90 18.11
N ASN A 17 -19.01 -15.10 17.21
CA ASN A 17 -18.70 -15.18 15.77
C ASN A 17 -17.51 -14.32 15.38
N LEU A 18 -17.28 -13.21 16.08
CA LEU A 18 -16.19 -12.27 15.77
C LEU A 18 -14.83 -12.88 16.12
N ALA A 19 -14.71 -13.56 17.27
CA ALA A 19 -13.47 -14.24 17.62
C ALA A 19 -13.06 -15.31 16.59
N LYS A 20 -14.02 -16.11 16.11
CA LYS A 20 -13.79 -17.09 15.04
C LYS A 20 -13.41 -16.42 13.72
N GLN A 21 -14.07 -15.33 13.35
CA GLN A 21 -13.76 -14.55 12.15
C GLN A 21 -12.36 -13.93 12.24
N THR A 22 -11.98 -13.36 13.38
CA THR A 22 -10.65 -12.79 13.64
C THR A 22 -9.56 -13.85 13.58
N LEU A 23 -9.79 -15.04 14.17
CA LEU A 23 -8.84 -16.15 14.09
C LEU A 23 -8.63 -16.58 12.63
N LYS A 24 -9.72 -16.73 11.87
CA LYS A 24 -9.66 -17.08 10.46
C LYS A 24 -8.90 -16.02 9.64
N ALA A 25 -9.21 -14.74 9.83
CA ALA A 25 -8.51 -13.64 9.16
C ALA A 25 -7.01 -13.60 9.52
N SER A 26 -6.66 -13.96 10.77
CA SER A 26 -5.26 -14.05 11.21
C SER A 26 -4.52 -15.21 10.53
N GLN A 27 -5.16 -16.36 10.35
CA GLN A 27 -4.62 -17.50 9.60
C GLN A 27 -4.42 -17.15 8.12
N GLU A 28 -5.43 -16.53 7.49
CA GLU A 28 -5.35 -16.05 6.11
C GLU A 28 -4.19 -15.05 5.95
N MET A 29 -4.00 -14.15 6.92
CA MET A 29 -2.88 -13.19 6.91
C MET A 29 -1.52 -13.89 7.02
N TYR A 30 -1.40 -14.96 7.81
CA TYR A 30 -0.18 -15.76 7.91
C TYR A 30 0.15 -16.51 6.61
N GLU A 31 -0.87 -17.07 5.96
CA GLU A 31 -0.72 -17.71 4.65
C GLU A 31 -0.30 -16.69 3.57
N MET A 32 -0.93 -15.51 3.56
CA MET A 32 -0.56 -14.41 2.66
C MET A 32 0.88 -13.94 2.89
N ARG A 33 1.33 -13.88 4.14
CA ARG A 33 2.72 -13.58 4.50
C ARG A 33 3.68 -14.63 3.94
N THR A 34 3.31 -15.91 4.07
CA THR A 34 4.12 -17.00 3.48
C THR A 34 4.22 -16.85 1.97
N LEU A 35 3.11 -16.52 1.30
CA LEU A 35 3.08 -16.27 -0.15
C LEU A 35 3.91 -15.04 -0.53
N SER A 36 3.78 -13.92 0.19
CA SER A 36 4.55 -12.70 -0.09
C SER A 36 6.04 -12.94 0.06
N ASP A 37 6.45 -13.52 1.17
CA ASP A 37 7.86 -13.63 1.53
C ASP A 37 8.54 -14.75 0.75
N SER A 38 7.96 -15.96 0.82
CA SER A 38 8.62 -17.17 0.31
C SER A 38 8.50 -17.33 -1.21
N CYS A 39 7.50 -16.70 -1.83
CA CYS A 39 7.32 -16.80 -3.28
C CYS A 39 7.66 -15.48 -3.97
N VAL A 40 6.94 -14.39 -3.65
CA VAL A 40 6.98 -13.18 -4.48
C VAL A 40 8.27 -12.39 -4.28
N LEU A 41 8.56 -11.98 -3.03
CA LEU A 41 9.75 -11.19 -2.71
C LEU A 41 11.04 -11.97 -2.98
N PHE A 42 11.04 -13.27 -2.67
CA PHE A 42 12.11 -14.19 -3.05
C PHE A 42 12.37 -14.18 -4.56
N CYS A 43 11.32 -14.30 -5.40
CA CYS A 43 11.47 -14.30 -6.86
C CYS A 43 12.08 -12.98 -7.37
N PHE A 44 11.72 -11.84 -6.77
CA PHE A 44 12.33 -10.56 -7.12
C PHE A 44 13.80 -10.50 -6.73
N SER A 45 14.15 -10.92 -5.52
CA SER A 45 15.56 -10.98 -5.09
C SER A 45 16.38 -11.86 -6.04
N TRP A 46 15.88 -13.05 -6.38
CA TRP A 46 16.54 -13.96 -7.31
C TRP A 46 16.69 -13.36 -8.71
N HIS A 47 15.61 -12.81 -9.27
CA HIS A 47 15.63 -12.20 -10.60
C HIS A 47 16.62 -11.04 -10.71
N MET A 48 16.76 -10.26 -9.64
CA MET A 48 17.67 -9.11 -9.57
C MET A 48 19.12 -9.49 -9.20
N GLY A 49 19.43 -10.79 -9.03
CA GLY A 49 20.78 -11.25 -8.66
C GLY A 49 21.20 -10.88 -7.24
N LEU A 50 20.23 -10.62 -6.35
CA LEU A 50 20.45 -10.26 -4.95
C LEU A 50 20.47 -11.53 -4.06
N PRO A 51 20.97 -11.44 -2.82
CA PRO A 51 20.78 -12.50 -1.82
C PRO A 51 19.29 -12.89 -1.73
N LYS A 52 19.01 -14.18 -1.58
CA LYS A 52 17.64 -14.75 -1.63
C LYS A 52 16.68 -14.12 -0.63
N ASP A 53 17.21 -13.67 0.50
CA ASP A 53 16.52 -13.07 1.62
C ASP A 53 16.60 -11.53 1.62
N PHE A 54 17.13 -10.92 0.56
CA PHE A 54 17.40 -9.48 0.52
C PHE A 54 16.15 -8.66 0.86
N PHE A 55 15.03 -8.90 0.17
CA PHE A 55 13.79 -8.19 0.48
C PHE A 55 13.10 -8.76 1.73
N THR A 56 13.04 -10.09 1.88
CA THR A 56 12.30 -10.74 2.99
C THR A 56 12.87 -10.42 4.36
N SER A 57 14.18 -10.19 4.46
CA SER A 57 14.85 -9.75 5.69
C SER A 57 14.28 -8.45 6.25
N SER A 58 13.68 -7.62 5.38
CA SER A 58 13.04 -6.36 5.73
C SER A 58 11.52 -6.46 5.87
N HIS A 59 10.92 -7.65 5.81
CA HIS A 59 9.47 -7.87 5.94
C HIS A 59 9.15 -8.78 7.14
N GLN A 60 9.82 -8.54 8.27
CA GLN A 60 9.62 -9.30 9.50
C GLN A 60 8.44 -8.72 10.29
N ASP A 61 8.02 -9.39 11.37
CA ASP A 61 6.88 -8.96 12.21
C ASP A 61 7.26 -7.75 13.07
N SER A 62 7.46 -6.61 12.41
CA SER A 62 7.82 -5.32 12.98
C SER A 62 6.95 -4.22 12.36
N LEU A 63 6.91 -3.05 13.01
CA LEU A 63 6.14 -1.91 12.53
C LEU A 63 6.52 -1.51 11.09
N PRO A 64 5.54 -1.16 10.22
CA PRO A 64 4.11 -1.01 10.54
C PRO A 64 3.31 -2.32 10.57
N GLY A 65 3.90 -3.43 10.14
CA GLY A 65 3.19 -4.67 9.86
C GLY A 65 2.43 -4.62 8.54
N ASN A 66 1.99 -5.80 8.08
CA ASN A 66 1.13 -5.91 6.91
C ASN A 66 -0.30 -5.49 7.26
N THR A 67 -1.05 -4.97 6.29
CA THR A 67 -2.46 -4.59 6.48
C THR A 67 -3.36 -5.41 5.58
N LEU A 68 -4.36 -6.07 6.15
CA LEU A 68 -5.42 -6.75 5.41
C LEU A 68 -6.70 -5.89 5.47
N LYS A 69 -7.31 -5.62 4.31
CA LYS A 69 -8.61 -4.93 4.26
C LYS A 69 -9.67 -5.84 3.65
N PHE A 70 -10.89 -5.73 4.15
CA PHE A 70 -12.08 -6.31 3.53
C PHE A 70 -12.92 -5.17 2.99
N ILE A 71 -13.15 -5.16 1.68
CA ILE A 71 -13.84 -4.07 0.99
C ILE A 71 -15.05 -4.66 0.25
N LYS A 72 -16.24 -4.14 0.59
CA LYS A 72 -17.49 -4.43 -0.11
C LYS A 72 -17.94 -3.18 -0.87
N TYR A 73 -18.14 -3.33 -2.17
CA TYR A 73 -18.93 -2.39 -2.97
C TYR A 73 -20.34 -2.98 -3.06
N PRO A 74 -21.33 -2.42 -2.34
CA PRO A 74 -22.66 -3.01 -2.30
C PRO A 74 -23.34 -2.85 -3.66
N LYS A 75 -24.25 -3.79 -3.97
CA LYS A 75 -25.22 -3.64 -5.04
C LYS A 75 -25.98 -2.33 -4.85
N LEU A 76 -26.10 -1.57 -5.92
CA LEU A 76 -26.83 -0.31 -5.97
C LEU A 76 -28.03 -0.43 -6.91
N ALA A 77 -29.14 0.20 -6.55
CA ALA A 77 -30.33 0.25 -7.42
C ALA A 77 -30.10 1.15 -8.64
N ILE A 78 -29.24 2.15 -8.51
CA ILE A 78 -28.92 3.16 -9.53
C ILE A 78 -27.41 3.35 -9.53
N LYS A 79 -26.79 3.37 -10.71
CA LYS A 79 -25.37 3.70 -10.86
C LYS A 79 -25.14 5.13 -10.34
N PRO A 80 -24.24 5.35 -9.38
CA PRO A 80 -23.87 6.70 -8.97
C PRO A 80 -23.35 7.51 -10.16
N ASP A 81 -23.52 8.82 -10.10
CA ASP A 81 -22.84 9.74 -11.01
C ASP A 81 -21.32 9.52 -10.92
N ASP A 82 -20.60 9.72 -12.02
CA ASP A 82 -19.14 9.63 -12.05
C ASP A 82 -18.49 10.69 -11.15
N ALA A 83 -19.23 11.74 -10.77
CA ALA A 83 -18.84 12.71 -9.74
C ALA A 83 -18.75 12.11 -8.32
N VAL A 84 -19.36 10.95 -8.06
CA VAL A 84 -19.20 10.25 -6.77
C VAL A 84 -17.90 9.44 -6.83
N PRO A 85 -16.85 9.81 -6.09
CA PRO A 85 -15.59 9.10 -6.17
C PRO A 85 -15.74 7.67 -5.67
N CYS A 86 -15.28 6.74 -6.50
CA CYS A 86 -14.93 5.39 -6.09
C CYS A 86 -13.53 5.41 -5.42
N LEU A 87 -12.78 4.32 -5.49
CA LEU A 87 -11.35 4.35 -5.16
C LEU A 87 -10.61 5.22 -6.20
N THR A 88 -10.23 6.43 -5.80
CA THR A 88 -9.55 7.42 -6.64
C THR A 88 -8.21 6.89 -7.18
N LYS A 89 -7.66 7.57 -8.19
CA LYS A 89 -6.36 7.20 -8.78
C LYS A 89 -5.26 7.30 -7.72
N HIS A 90 -4.58 6.19 -7.45
CA HIS A 90 -3.52 6.11 -6.45
C HIS A 90 -2.51 5.02 -6.80
N THR A 91 -1.43 4.97 -6.02
CA THR A 91 -0.56 3.80 -5.88
C THR A 91 -0.56 3.28 -4.45
N ASP A 92 -0.13 2.03 -4.31
CA ASP A 92 0.10 1.39 -3.03
C ASP A 92 1.43 1.84 -2.42
N TRP A 93 1.46 2.02 -1.10
CA TRP A 93 2.61 2.64 -0.42
C TRP A 93 3.68 1.62 -0.01
N GLY A 94 3.31 0.35 0.07
CA GLY A 94 4.16 -0.73 0.56
C GLY A 94 5.11 -1.27 -0.50
N SER A 95 5.54 -2.52 -0.31
CA SER A 95 6.36 -3.24 -1.27
C SER A 95 5.52 -3.90 -2.36
N ILE A 96 4.50 -4.66 -1.96
CA ILE A 96 3.56 -5.33 -2.86
C ILE A 96 2.15 -5.34 -2.27
N THR A 97 1.16 -5.50 -3.14
CA THR A 97 -0.23 -5.75 -2.74
C THR A 97 -0.70 -7.07 -3.34
N LEU A 98 -1.20 -7.97 -2.50
CA LEU A 98 -1.88 -9.20 -2.92
C LEU A 98 -3.39 -8.91 -2.92
N LEU A 99 -3.99 -8.80 -4.09
CA LEU A 99 -5.42 -8.49 -4.24
C LEU A 99 -6.19 -9.76 -4.62
N PHE A 100 -7.11 -10.13 -3.73
CA PHE A 100 -8.08 -11.19 -3.93
C PHE A 100 -9.43 -10.53 -4.28
N THR A 101 -10.04 -10.90 -5.40
CA THR A 101 -11.34 -10.35 -5.82
C THR A 101 -12.11 -11.35 -6.67
N ASP A 102 -13.42 -11.33 -6.55
CA ASP A 102 -14.38 -12.16 -7.30
C ASP A 102 -14.86 -11.48 -8.59
N SER A 103 -14.50 -10.20 -8.78
CA SER A 103 -15.13 -9.33 -9.77
C SER A 103 -14.33 -9.24 -11.06
N PRO A 104 -14.99 -9.26 -12.24
CA PRO A 104 -14.34 -9.05 -13.52
C PRO A 104 -13.75 -7.63 -13.59
N GLY A 105 -12.51 -7.51 -14.09
CA GLY A 105 -11.80 -6.23 -14.16
C GLY A 105 -10.27 -6.37 -14.18
N LEU A 106 -9.74 -7.49 -13.67
CA LEU A 106 -8.40 -7.99 -13.94
C LEU A 106 -8.51 -9.46 -14.36
N GLU A 107 -8.13 -9.77 -15.59
CA GLU A 107 -8.51 -10.99 -16.33
C GLU A 107 -7.79 -12.28 -15.89
N LEU A 108 -7.96 -12.74 -14.64
CA LEU A 108 -7.49 -14.09 -14.25
C LEU A 108 -8.50 -14.78 -13.30
N PRO A 109 -9.42 -15.61 -13.83
CA PRO A 109 -10.31 -16.43 -13.00
C PRO A 109 -9.50 -17.32 -12.06
N GLY A 110 -9.68 -17.15 -10.75
CA GLY A 110 -8.95 -17.91 -9.72
C GLY A 110 -7.51 -17.47 -9.47
N GLY A 111 -7.06 -16.35 -10.06
CA GLY A 111 -5.74 -15.76 -9.83
C GLY A 111 -5.72 -14.75 -8.69
N ILE A 112 -4.53 -14.56 -8.10
CA ILE A 112 -4.24 -13.43 -7.19
C ILE A 112 -3.58 -12.35 -8.02
N VAL A 113 -4.09 -11.12 -7.91
CA VAL A 113 -3.46 -9.96 -8.53
C VAL A 113 -2.32 -9.50 -7.63
N ILE A 114 -1.13 -9.34 -8.19
CA ILE A 114 0.02 -8.80 -7.47
C ILE A 114 0.38 -7.44 -8.09
N ASN A 115 0.29 -6.38 -7.29
CA ASN A 115 0.78 -5.05 -7.65
C ASN A 115 2.08 -4.73 -6.93
N ILE A 116 2.96 -3.97 -7.57
CA ILE A 116 4.16 -3.40 -6.94
C ILE A 116 3.76 -2.07 -6.29
N GLY A 117 4.19 -1.87 -5.05
CA GLY A 117 4.02 -0.61 -4.34
C GLY A 117 5.26 0.29 -4.43
N ASP A 118 5.08 1.52 -3.99
CA ASP A 118 6.08 2.56 -4.11
C ASP A 118 7.36 2.28 -3.35
N ALA A 119 7.29 1.63 -2.17
CA ALA A 119 8.48 1.34 -1.38
C ALA A 119 9.45 0.44 -2.17
N LEU A 120 8.93 -0.62 -2.80
CA LEU A 120 9.73 -1.53 -3.61
C LEU A 120 10.16 -0.88 -4.94
N SER A 121 9.31 -0.05 -5.54
CA SER A 121 9.67 0.73 -6.73
C SER A 121 10.82 1.71 -6.45
N LEU A 122 10.79 2.42 -5.32
CA LEU A 122 11.87 3.29 -4.85
C LEU A 122 13.15 2.50 -4.59
N TRP A 123 13.02 1.41 -3.84
CA TRP A 123 14.14 0.58 -3.43
C TRP A 123 14.85 -0.04 -4.64
N THR A 124 14.12 -0.48 -5.66
CA THR A 124 14.70 -1.08 -6.87
C THR A 124 15.17 -0.06 -7.91
N GLY A 125 14.96 1.23 -7.68
CA GLY A 125 15.25 2.29 -8.65
C GLY A 125 14.41 2.14 -9.91
N GLN A 126 13.10 1.90 -9.75
CA GLN A 126 12.09 1.71 -10.79
C GLN A 126 12.29 0.52 -11.74
N GLN A 127 13.13 -0.45 -11.39
CA GLN A 127 13.17 -1.72 -12.12
C GLN A 127 11.85 -2.49 -11.97
N LEU A 128 11.26 -2.45 -10.77
CA LEU A 128 9.89 -2.85 -10.53
C LEU A 128 9.03 -1.58 -10.44
N LYS A 129 7.95 -1.51 -11.22
CA LYS A 129 7.17 -0.27 -11.38
C LYS A 129 5.91 -0.29 -10.52
N SER A 130 5.78 0.70 -9.64
CA SER A 130 4.51 0.99 -8.99
C SER A 130 3.53 1.62 -9.99
N THR A 131 2.36 1.02 -10.16
CA THR A 131 1.40 1.41 -11.20
C THR A 131 0.17 2.08 -10.59
N MET A 132 -0.19 3.24 -11.15
CA MET A 132 -1.42 3.95 -10.80
C MET A 132 -2.63 3.09 -11.13
N HIS A 133 -3.55 2.97 -10.18
CA HIS A 133 -4.80 2.25 -10.35
C HIS A 133 -5.94 2.97 -9.65
N CYS A 134 -7.15 2.73 -10.13
CA CYS A 134 -8.40 3.25 -9.58
C CYS A 134 -9.51 2.23 -9.79
N ILE A 135 -10.63 2.45 -9.11
CA ILE A 135 -11.89 1.81 -9.44
C ILE A 135 -12.81 2.90 -10.01
N SER A 136 -13.45 2.62 -11.13
CA SER A 136 -14.45 3.51 -11.72
C SER A 136 -15.81 2.81 -11.75
N TRP A 137 -16.89 3.58 -11.64
CA TRP A 137 -18.25 3.06 -11.71
C TRP A 137 -18.58 2.42 -13.06
N GLU A 138 -17.81 2.69 -14.13
CA GLU A 138 -17.92 1.99 -15.41
C GLU A 138 -17.51 0.51 -15.32
N LYS A 139 -16.54 0.19 -14.46
CA LYS A 139 -16.00 -1.17 -14.31
C LYS A 139 -16.67 -1.94 -13.17
N VAL A 140 -17.42 -1.26 -12.31
CA VAL A 140 -18.15 -1.89 -11.21
C VAL A 140 -19.54 -2.26 -11.68
N LEU A 141 -19.87 -3.56 -11.62
CA LEU A 141 -21.23 -4.03 -11.85
C LEU A 141 -22.14 -3.52 -10.73
N VAL A 142 -23.06 -2.62 -11.07
CA VAL A 142 -23.94 -1.96 -10.09
C VAL A 142 -25.06 -2.87 -9.58
N ASP A 143 -25.44 -3.88 -10.34
CA ASP A 143 -26.54 -4.80 -10.03
C ASP A 143 -26.12 -5.97 -9.13
N GLN A 144 -24.86 -6.03 -8.71
CA GLN A 144 -24.26 -7.09 -7.91
C GLN A 144 -23.37 -6.53 -6.79
N ASP A 145 -23.24 -7.29 -5.71
CA ASP A 145 -22.23 -7.00 -4.70
C ASP A 145 -20.84 -7.35 -5.27
N ARG A 146 -19.85 -6.48 -5.04
CA ARG A 146 -18.45 -6.74 -5.36
C ARG A 146 -17.63 -6.84 -4.08
N TYR A 147 -16.82 -7.90 -3.97
CA TYR A 147 -15.94 -8.11 -2.84
C TYR A 147 -14.47 -8.06 -3.26
N SER A 148 -13.66 -7.44 -2.41
CA SER A 148 -12.20 -7.46 -2.57
C SER A 148 -11.51 -7.48 -1.23
N MET A 149 -10.38 -8.16 -1.20
CA MET A 149 -9.56 -8.31 -0.01
C MET A 149 -8.09 -8.04 -0.39
N PRO A 150 -7.62 -6.78 -0.36
CA PRO A 150 -6.20 -6.49 -0.54
C PRO A 150 -5.40 -6.72 0.74
N CYS A 151 -4.28 -7.41 0.61
CA CYS A 151 -3.23 -7.51 1.62
C CYS A 151 -2.04 -6.63 1.19
N PHE A 152 -1.81 -5.55 1.94
CA PHE A 152 -0.71 -4.63 1.72
C PHE A 152 0.51 -5.11 2.52
N VAL A 153 1.58 -5.43 1.80
CA VAL A 153 2.83 -5.91 2.37
C VAL A 153 3.79 -4.75 2.48
N HIS A 154 4.28 -4.50 3.70
CA HIS A 154 5.11 -3.34 4.00
C HIS A 154 6.51 -3.78 4.47
N PRO A 155 7.58 -3.09 4.05
CA PRO A 155 8.86 -3.29 4.68
C PRO A 155 8.84 -2.70 6.10
N ASN A 156 9.76 -3.14 6.95
CA ASN A 156 9.95 -2.62 8.30
C ASN A 156 10.26 -1.13 8.22
N PHE A 157 9.78 -0.36 9.20
CA PHE A 157 10.04 1.08 9.31
C PHE A 157 11.52 1.47 9.28
N THR A 158 12.40 0.59 9.74
CA THR A 158 13.86 0.77 9.73
C THR A 158 14.51 0.47 8.38
N THR A 159 13.79 -0.12 7.44
CA THR A 159 14.32 -0.48 6.11
C THR A 159 14.77 0.77 5.38
N ASN A 160 16.02 0.79 4.95
CA ASN A 160 16.56 1.85 4.13
C ASN A 160 16.15 1.63 2.66
N LEU A 161 15.32 2.52 2.13
CA LEU A 161 14.85 2.52 0.74
C LEU A 161 15.82 3.20 -0.23
N ARG A 162 17.11 3.35 0.13
CA ARG A 162 18.14 3.78 -0.80
C ARG A 162 18.08 2.91 -2.05
N SER A 163 17.90 3.56 -3.19
CA SER A 163 17.81 2.87 -4.47
C SER A 163 19.02 1.97 -4.70
N LEU A 164 18.77 0.73 -5.10
CA LEU A 164 19.80 -0.23 -5.54
C LEU A 164 20.61 0.26 -6.74
N ARG A 165 20.13 1.30 -7.44
CA ARG A 165 20.80 1.94 -8.57
C ARG A 165 21.50 3.25 -8.21
N ALA A 166 21.42 3.69 -6.96
CA ALA A 166 22.10 4.91 -6.52
C ALA A 166 23.63 4.70 -6.63
N PRO A 167 24.36 5.64 -7.27
CA PRO A 167 25.81 5.55 -7.33
C PRO A 167 26.44 5.44 -5.94
N GLU A 168 27.59 4.75 -5.82
CA GLU A 168 28.34 4.69 -4.57
C GLU A 168 28.85 6.07 -4.13
N SER A 169 29.14 6.94 -5.09
CA SER A 169 29.56 8.33 -4.85
C SER A 169 28.44 9.23 -4.33
N MET A 170 27.18 8.78 -4.41
CA MET A 170 26.07 9.50 -3.83
C MET A 170 26.10 9.30 -2.32
N GLU A 171 26.20 10.39 -1.58
CA GLU A 171 26.14 10.36 -0.11
C GLU A 171 24.92 9.53 0.32
N ALA A 172 25.16 8.59 1.24
CA ALA A 172 24.14 7.67 1.72
C ALA A 172 23.11 8.42 2.58
N LYS A 173 22.20 9.15 1.95
CA LYS A 173 21.04 9.70 2.64
C LYS A 173 20.14 8.54 3.08
N GLU A 174 19.97 8.41 4.39
CA GLU A 174 19.13 7.38 4.98
C GLU A 174 17.65 7.74 4.77
N ILE A 175 17.01 7.07 3.81
CA ILE A 175 15.59 7.20 3.54
C ILE A 175 14.93 5.94 4.05
N THR A 176 14.58 5.96 5.33
CA THR A 176 13.90 4.83 5.94
C THR A 176 12.45 4.77 5.46
N TYR A 177 11.87 3.56 5.46
CA TYR A 177 10.46 3.40 5.13
C TYR A 177 9.56 4.22 6.07
N LYS A 178 9.95 4.39 7.34
CA LYS A 178 9.21 5.25 8.28
C LYS A 178 9.10 6.70 7.81
N LYS A 179 10.20 7.29 7.32
CA LYS A 179 10.21 8.67 6.80
C LYS A 179 9.28 8.78 5.60
N TYR A 180 9.39 7.85 4.68
CA TYR A 180 8.52 7.78 3.50
C TYR A 180 7.03 7.58 3.87
N TYR A 181 6.74 6.67 4.79
CA TYR A 181 5.39 6.37 5.26
C TYR A 181 4.73 7.60 5.90
N ASN A 182 5.45 8.28 6.80
CA ASN A 182 4.97 9.50 7.44
C ASN A 182 4.74 10.63 6.42
N PHE A 183 5.63 10.74 5.43
CA PHE A 183 5.48 11.69 4.33
C PHE A 183 4.21 11.39 3.49
N ARG A 184 3.96 10.12 3.12
CA ARG A 184 2.71 9.71 2.44
C ARG A 184 1.47 9.96 3.28
N MET A 185 1.53 9.69 4.57
CA MET A 185 0.44 9.99 5.51
C MET A 185 0.09 11.47 5.50
N LYS A 186 1.09 12.35 5.56
CA LYS A 186 0.89 13.81 5.49
C LYS A 186 0.33 14.26 4.14
N LEU A 187 0.81 13.71 3.03
CA LEU A 187 0.25 14.03 1.70
C LEU A 187 -1.20 13.58 1.54
N THR A 188 -1.56 12.42 2.11
CA THR A 188 -2.89 11.82 1.91
C THR A 188 -3.92 12.37 2.88
N TRP A 189 -3.54 12.56 4.15
CA TRP A 189 -4.46 12.92 5.24
C TRP A 189 -4.13 14.25 5.90
N GLY A 190 -2.99 14.85 5.58
CA GLY A 190 -2.67 16.20 6.04
C GLY A 190 -3.60 17.20 5.37
N SER A 191 -4.15 18.10 6.17
CA SER A 191 -4.83 19.30 5.69
C SER A 191 -3.79 20.23 5.07
N LEU A 192 -3.41 19.98 3.81
CA LEU A 192 -2.68 20.96 3.00
C LEU A 192 -3.64 22.16 2.78
N GLN A 193 -3.60 23.13 3.68
CA GLN A 193 -4.22 24.44 3.47
C GLN A 193 -3.31 25.24 2.53
N GLY A 194 -3.75 25.46 1.29
CA GLY A 194 -3.06 26.28 0.28
C GLY A 194 -3.19 25.68 -1.13
N ASP A 195 -3.39 26.53 -2.13
CA ASP A 195 -3.59 26.16 -3.56
C ASP A 195 -2.38 25.49 -4.21
N ASP A 196 -1.28 25.33 -3.48
CA ASP A 196 -0.07 24.64 -3.84
C ASP A 196 0.29 23.63 -2.74
N GLY A 197 -0.16 22.37 -2.89
CA GLY A 197 0.09 21.27 -1.93
C GLY A 197 1.56 20.97 -1.59
N ALA A 198 2.52 21.73 -2.11
CA ALA A 198 3.94 21.73 -1.77
C ALA A 198 4.37 22.84 -0.79
N GLY A 199 3.54 23.88 -0.58
CA GLY A 199 3.88 25.06 0.22
C GLY A 199 3.98 24.80 1.73
N ALA A 200 3.28 23.78 2.24
CA ALA A 200 3.22 23.43 3.66
C ALA A 200 4.24 22.35 4.10
N LEU A 201 5.15 21.93 3.22
CA LEU A 201 6.15 20.91 3.53
C LEU A 201 7.36 21.51 4.26
N GLU A 202 7.83 20.82 5.30
CA GLU A 202 9.09 21.15 5.98
C GLU A 202 10.28 20.91 5.04
N ASP A 203 11.44 21.54 5.29
CA ASP A 203 12.61 21.43 4.40
C ASP A 203 13.09 19.98 4.21
N VAL A 204 13.01 19.18 5.28
CA VAL A 204 13.31 17.73 5.24
C VAL A 204 12.39 16.98 4.28
N GLU A 205 11.13 17.40 4.18
CA GLU A 205 10.12 16.78 3.32
C GLU A 205 10.29 17.22 1.87
N LYS A 206 10.66 18.49 1.64
CA LYS A 206 11.05 18.99 0.31
C LYS A 206 12.30 18.27 -0.21
N GLU A 207 13.28 18.01 0.65
CA GLU A 207 14.45 17.19 0.30
C GLU A 207 14.06 15.76 -0.05
N LEU A 208 13.19 15.14 0.75
CA LEU A 208 12.69 13.78 0.48
C LEU A 208 11.92 13.73 -0.84
N LEU A 209 11.02 14.69 -1.07
CA LEU A 209 10.27 14.82 -2.32
C LEU A 209 11.22 15.01 -3.51
N SER A 210 12.18 15.93 -3.41
CA SER A 210 13.19 16.16 -4.45
C SER A 210 13.99 14.89 -4.76
N TYR A 211 14.39 14.14 -3.73
CA TYR A 211 15.07 12.86 -3.94
C TYR A 211 14.18 11.83 -4.64
N ILE A 212 12.93 11.66 -4.18
CA ILE A 212 11.97 10.74 -4.80
C ILE A 212 11.73 11.13 -6.27
N ASN A 213 11.65 12.43 -6.55
CA ASN A 213 11.50 12.98 -7.88
C ASN A 213 12.73 12.73 -8.75
N SER A 214 13.94 12.85 -8.19
CA SER A 214 15.19 12.55 -8.89
C SER A 214 15.32 11.09 -9.30
N LEU A 215 14.69 10.18 -8.53
CA LEU A 215 14.59 8.77 -8.89
C LEU A 215 13.54 8.49 -9.96
N GLY A 216 12.78 9.50 -10.41
CA GLY A 216 11.74 9.42 -11.43
C GLY A 216 10.41 8.82 -10.93
N VAL A 217 10.21 8.76 -9.62
CA VAL A 217 9.00 8.21 -8.96
C VAL A 217 7.90 9.28 -8.79
N THR A 218 8.13 10.48 -9.32
CA THR A 218 7.33 11.72 -9.23
C THR A 218 5.86 11.55 -9.60
N ARG A 219 5.57 10.80 -10.69
CA ARG A 219 4.21 10.66 -11.25
C ARG A 219 3.20 10.07 -10.28
N THR A 220 3.71 9.41 -9.25
CA THR A 220 2.97 8.64 -8.27
C THR A 220 2.58 9.45 -7.03
N LEU A 221 3.39 10.44 -6.65
CA LEU A 221 3.15 11.28 -5.48
C LEU A 221 2.38 12.55 -5.84
N GLU A 222 2.69 13.15 -6.99
CA GLU A 222 2.03 14.36 -7.48
C GLU A 222 0.53 14.15 -7.70
N SER A 223 0.11 12.94 -8.10
CA SER A 223 -1.31 12.62 -8.27
C SER A 223 -2.11 12.74 -6.97
N HIS A 224 -1.51 12.48 -5.80
CA HIS A 224 -2.20 12.64 -4.52
C HIS A 224 -2.37 14.10 -4.10
N ALA A 225 -1.43 14.96 -4.49
CA ALA A 225 -1.54 16.41 -4.29
C ALA A 225 -2.53 17.06 -5.28
N LEU A 226 -2.52 16.60 -6.54
CA LEU A 226 -3.33 17.17 -7.63
C LEU A 226 -4.80 16.73 -7.62
N THR A 227 -5.14 15.54 -7.12
CA THR A 227 -6.54 15.10 -7.03
C THR A 227 -7.41 16.00 -6.15
N ARG A 228 -6.81 16.83 -5.28
CA ARG A 228 -7.57 17.75 -4.42
C ARG A 228 -7.74 19.14 -5.02
N THR A 229 -6.82 19.61 -5.86
CA THR A 229 -6.94 20.92 -6.53
C THR A 229 -8.03 20.94 -7.61
N GLU A 230 -8.35 19.79 -8.21
CA GLU A 230 -9.47 19.68 -9.16
C GLU A 230 -10.84 19.46 -8.47
N GLU A 231 -10.87 19.19 -7.16
CA GLU A 231 -12.12 18.95 -6.39
C GLU A 231 -12.62 20.18 -5.61
N VAL A 232 -11.93 21.33 -5.70
CA VAL A 232 -12.28 22.58 -4.98
C VAL A 232 -12.61 23.75 -5.95
N GLN A 233 -12.85 23.47 -7.24
CA GLN A 233 -13.40 24.47 -8.18
C GLN A 233 -14.86 24.19 -8.54
#